data_AF-A0A7C5IC37-F1
#
_entry.id   AF-A0A7C5IC37-F1
#
_cell.length_a   1.000
_cell.length_b   1.000
_cell.length_c   1.000
_cell.angle_alpha   90.00
_cell.angle_beta   90.00
_cell.angle_gamma   90.00
#
_symmetry.space_group_name_H-M   'P 1'
#
loop_
_entity.id
_entity.type
_entity.pdbx_description
1 polymer ?
#
loop_
_entity_poly.entity_id
_entity_poly.type
_entity_poly.pdbx_seq_one_letter_code
_entity_poly.pdbx_strand_id
1 'polypeptide(L)' 'MPRILKIDRAFYEVDEKTGTYRYHGRNPDWKSLSRQENQKNKRYIDGYTRMFPDGRKKVFKYRG' A
#
# COMPACT_ATOMS: atom_id res chain seq x y z
N MET A 1 11.17 -7.75 -7.05
CA MET A 1 11.52 -7.91 -5.62
C MET A 1 10.43 -7.23 -4.81
N PRO A 2 10.06 -7.71 -3.61
CA PRO A 2 9.04 -7.07 -2.80
C PRO A 2 9.49 -5.66 -2.40
N ARG A 3 8.63 -4.65 -2.58
CA ARG A 3 8.91 -3.24 -2.25
C ARG A 3 8.02 -2.78 -1.10
N ILE A 4 8.58 -2.11 -0.11
CA ILE A 4 7.80 -1.51 0.98
C ILE A 4 7.39 -0.08 0.62
N LEU A 5 6.09 0.21 0.69
CA LEU A 5 5.51 1.54 0.50
C LEU A 5 4.93 2.09 1.79
N LYS A 6 5.08 3.40 1.99
CA LYS A 6 4.48 4.15 3.09
C LYS A 6 3.16 4.75 2.61
N ILE A 7 2.04 4.30 3.17
CA ILE A 7 0.71 4.82 2.83
C ILE A 7 -0.05 5.09 4.11
N ASP A 8 -0.37 6.36 4.33
CA ASP A 8 -0.95 6.86 5.56
C ASP A 8 -0.21 6.26 6.79
N ARG A 9 -0.93 5.54 7.64
CA ARG A 9 -0.48 4.94 8.89
C ARG A 9 0.15 3.55 8.73
N ALA A 10 0.37 3.06 7.51
CA ALA A 10 0.81 1.69 7.27
C ALA A 10 1.98 1.60 6.28
N PHE A 11 2.82 0.58 6.51
CA PHE A 11 3.73 0.03 5.52
C PHE A 11 3.04 -1.12 4.81
N TYR A 12 3.09 -1.09 3.48
CA TYR A 12 2.60 -2.17 2.64
C TYR A 12 3.75 -2.78 1.86
N GLU A 13 3.87 -4.10 1.91
CA GLU A 13 4.77 -4.83 1.02
C GLU A 13 4.02 -5.11 -0.27
N VAL A 14 4.61 -4.69 -1.39
CA VAL A 14 4.04 -4.79 -2.73
C VAL A 14 4.82 -5.80 -3.55
N ASP A 15 4.08 -6.68 -4.22
CA ASP A 15 4.58 -7.59 -5.24
C ASP A 15 4.10 -7.11 -6.61
N GLU A 16 5.01 -6.53 -7.38
CA GLU A 16 4.77 -6.02 -8.73
C GLU A 16 4.49 -7.12 -9.74
N LYS A 17 4.99 -8.35 -9.53
CA LYS A 17 4.77 -9.45 -10.49
C LYS A 17 3.32 -9.91 -10.48
N THR A 18 2.72 -9.92 -9.29
CA THR A 18 1.35 -10.40 -9.08
C THR A 18 0.33 -9.27 -8.99
N GLY A 19 0.78 -8.01 -8.91
CA GLY A 19 -0.10 -6.86 -8.69
C GLY A 19 -0.79 -6.95 -7.32
N THR A 20 -0.11 -7.50 -6.31
CA THR A 20 -0.66 -7.67 -4.97
C THR A 20 0.11 -6.86 -3.94
N TYR A 21 -0.55 -6.56 -2.83
CA TYR A 21 0.11 -5.96 -1.69
C TYR A 21 -0.46 -6.48 -0.37
N ARG A 22 0.37 -6.51 0.67
CA ARG A 22 -0.02 -6.96 2.00
C ARG A 22 0.45 -5.99 3.07
N TYR A 23 -0.26 -5.98 4.18
CA TYR A 23 0.14 -5.20 5.34
C TYR A 23 1.49 -5.72 5.86
N HIS A 24 2.46 -4.84 5.97
CA HIS A 24 3.79 -5.15 6.49
C HIS A 24 3.98 -4.64 7.92
N GLY A 25 3.43 -3.47 8.24
CA GLY A 25 3.57 -2.89 9.57
C GLY A 25 2.93 -1.51 9.69
N ARG A 26 3.01 -0.92 10.88
CA ARG A 26 2.49 0.43 11.14
C ARG A 26 3.58 1.45 10.81
N ASN A 27 3.20 2.53 10.14
CA ASN A 27 4.08 3.68 9.90
C ASN A 27 4.00 4.64 11.09
N PRO A 28 5.00 4.69 11.99
CA PRO A 28 4.98 5.59 13.14
C PRO A 28 5.08 7.07 12.71
N ASP A 29 5.82 7.34 11.63
CA ASP A 29 6.10 8.67 11.11
C ASP A 29 5.06 9.16 10.09
N TRP A 30 3.85 8.61 10.11
CA TRP A 30 2.80 8.96 9.15
C TRP A 30 2.43 10.44 9.15
N LYS A 31 2.66 11.15 10.27
CA LYS A 31 2.45 12.59 10.39
C LYS A 31 3.48 13.39 9.59
N SER A 32 4.67 12.84 9.40
CA SER A 32 5.77 13.44 8.63
C SER A 32 5.75 13.00 7.17
N LEU A 33 4.89 12.05 6.80
CA LEU A 33 4.72 11.60 5.43
C LEU A 33 4.12 12.73 4.59
N SER A 34 4.86 13.16 3.57
CA SER A 34 4.36 14.23 2.70
C SER A 34 3.08 13.79 1.97
N ARG A 35 2.14 14.73 1.80
CA ARG A 35 0.89 14.46 1.06
C ARG A 35 1.19 13.95 -0.35
N GLN A 36 2.22 14.49 -1.00
CA GLN A 36 2.64 14.09 -2.35
C GLN A 36 3.16 12.65 -2.38
N GLU A 37 4.01 12.25 -1.44
CA GLU A 37 4.52 10.88 -1.36
C GLU A 37 3.40 9.89 -1.08
N ASN A 38 2.50 10.22 -0.15
CA ASN A 38 1.33 9.38 0.14
C ASN A 38 0.44 9.20 -1.08
N GLN A 39 0.12 10.27 -1.81
CA GLN A 39 -0.68 10.21 -3.02
C GLN A 39 0.03 9.44 -4.14
N LYS A 40 1.34 9.63 -4.32
CA LYS A 40 2.15 8.88 -5.29
C LYS A 40 2.08 7.37 -4.99
N ASN A 41 2.25 6.98 -3.73
CA ASN A 41 2.21 5.58 -3.33
C ASN A 41 0.80 4.99 -3.48
N LYS A 42 -0.27 5.74 -3.15
CA LYS A 42 -1.65 5.31 -3.39
C LYS A 42 -1.96 5.12 -4.87
N ARG A 43 -1.53 6.04 -5.73
CA ARG A 43 -1.69 5.92 -7.19
C ARG A 43 -0.92 4.73 -7.75
N TYR A 44 0.27 4.46 -7.22
CA TYR A 44 1.10 3.36 -7.67
C TYR A 44 0.46 1.99 -7.41
N ILE A 45 -0.23 1.81 -6.28
CA ILE A 45 -0.97 0.58 -5.97
C ILE A 45 -2.43 0.61 -6.44
N ASP A 46 -2.83 1.58 -7.27
CA ASP A 46 -4.18 1.62 -7.81
C ASP A 46 -4.43 0.41 -8.72
N GLY A 47 -5.55 -0.28 -8.50
CA GLY A 47 -5.85 -1.56 -9.16
C GLY A 47 -5.15 -2.78 -8.53
N TYR A 48 -4.25 -2.61 -7.57
CA TYR A 48 -3.58 -3.75 -6.94
C TYR A 48 -4.52 -4.47 -5.97
N THR A 49 -4.32 -5.77 -5.79
CA THR A 49 -5.11 -6.59 -4.88
C THR A 49 -4.47 -6.65 -3.50
N ARG A 50 -5.18 -6.15 -2.49
CA ARG A 50 -4.81 -6.33 -1.09
C ARG A 50 -5.05 -7.77 -0.66
N MET A 51 -4.01 -8.40 -0.14
CA MET A 51 -4.05 -9.70 0.49
C MET A 51 -4.17 -9.53 2.01
N PHE A 52 -5.26 -10.02 2.60
CA PHE A 52 -5.47 -10.01 4.04
C PHE A 52 -4.95 -11.30 4.69
N PRO A 53 -4.56 -11.27 5.98
CA PRO A 53 -4.08 -12.47 6.69
C PRO A 53 -5.11 -13.61 6.77
N ASP A 54 -6.40 -13.27 6.72
CA ASP A 54 -7.53 -14.21 6.74
C ASP A 54 -7.89 -14.76 5.35
N GLY A 55 -7.07 -14.49 4.33
CA GLY A 55 -7.29 -14.96 2.96
C GLY A 55 -8.26 -14.11 2.14
N ARG A 56 -8.91 -13.10 2.72
CA ARG A 56 -9.73 -12.15 1.95
C ARG A 56 -8.86 -11.37 0.97
N LYS A 57 -9.49 -10.98 -0.14
CA LYS A 57 -8.87 -10.18 -1.21
C LYS A 57 -9.71 -8.95 -1.49
N LYS A 58 -9.08 -7.80 -1.66
CA LYS A 58 -9.78 -6.56 -2.06
C LYS A 58 -8.93 -5.73 -2.99
N VAL A 59 -9.47 -5.39 -4.15
CA VAL A 59 -8.82 -4.45 -5.08
C VAL A 59 -8.83 -3.05 -4.48
N PHE A 60 -7.67 -2.41 -4.46
CA PHE A 60 -7.54 -1.01 -4.11
C PHE A 60 -7.99 -0.13 -5.28
N LYS A 61 -8.85 0.84 -4.98
CA LYS A 61 -9.30 1.84 -5.96
C LYS A 61 -9.03 3.22 -5.39
N TYR A 62 -8.10 3.94 -5.99
CA TYR A 62 -7.77 5.30 -5.59
C TYR A 62 -8.77 6.28 -6.22
N ARG A 63 -9.67 6.81 -5.40
CA ARG A 63 -10.50 7.97 -5.76
C ARG A 63 -9.76 9.22 -5.26
N GLY A 64 -9.02 9.85 -6.17
CA GLY A 64 -8.17 11.01 -5.90
C GLY A 64 -8.94 12.27 -5.56
#